data_AF-A0A2P4S8W5-F1
#
_entry.id   AF-A0A2P4S8W5-F1
#
_cell.length_a   1.000
_cell.length_b   1.000
_cell.length_c   1.000
_cell.angle_alpha   90.00
_cell.angle_beta   90.00
_cell.angle_gamma   90.00
#
_symmetry.space_group_name_H-M   'P 1'
#
loop_
_entity.id
_entity.type
_entity.pdbx_description
1 polymer ?
#
loop_
_entity_poly.entity_id
_entity_poly.type
_entity_poly.pdbx_seq_one_letter_code
_entity_poly.pdbx_strand_id
1 'polypeptide(L)'
;MARSSSSSYRVAVPPRAACVYTSCYCEENVWKLCEYIRSQDRYPLEEFYAVFISNDRRMDYHVILLHVPGGEQNFIYDLDTVLPFPCPFETYSTEAFRPDDSLHPEFH
;
A
#
# COMPACT_ATOMS: atom_id res chain seq x y z
N MET A 1 -18.19 -18.97 -23.39
CA MET A 1 -17.26 -19.46 -22.34
C MET A 1 -16.16 -18.41 -22.18
N ALA A 2 -16.33 -17.48 -21.24
CA ALA A 2 -15.30 -16.48 -20.95
C ALA A 2 -14.20 -17.15 -20.13
N ARG A 3 -12.94 -16.96 -20.54
CA ARG A 3 -11.76 -17.48 -19.84
C ARG A 3 -11.70 -16.87 -18.44
N SER A 4 -12.00 -17.68 -17.44
CA SER A 4 -11.60 -17.44 -16.05
C SER A 4 -10.08 -17.62 -15.97
N SER A 5 -9.32 -16.54 -16.12
CA SER A 5 -7.94 -16.49 -15.64
C SER A 5 -7.95 -15.87 -14.25
N SER A 6 -7.97 -16.71 -13.22
CA SER A 6 -7.49 -16.33 -11.89
C SER A 6 -5.98 -16.09 -12.01
N SER A 7 -5.58 -14.90 -12.44
CA SER A 7 -4.18 -14.47 -12.34
C SER A 7 -3.86 -14.38 -10.85
N SER A 8 -3.08 -15.34 -10.34
CA SER A 8 -2.60 -15.28 -8.96
C SER A 8 -1.62 -14.11 -8.89
N TYR A 9 -2.04 -13.04 -8.22
CA TYR A 9 -1.17 -11.90 -7.97
C TYR A 9 0.13 -12.38 -7.34
N ARG A 10 1.25 -12.01 -7.95
CA ARG A 10 2.57 -12.31 -7.42
C ARG A 10 3.09 -11.08 -6.70
N VAL A 11 3.42 -11.25 -5.43
CA VAL A 11 3.89 -10.18 -4.55
C VAL A 11 5.18 -9.53 -5.09
N ALA A 12 5.26 -8.21 -5.03
CA ALA A 12 6.38 -7.42 -5.57
C ALA A 12 7.57 -7.29 -4.62
N VAL A 13 7.37 -7.51 -3.32
CA VAL A 13 8.37 -7.35 -2.24
C VAL A 13 8.49 -8.62 -1.40
N PRO A 14 9.50 -8.76 -0.51
CA PRO A 14 9.60 -9.89 0.41
C PRO A 14 8.41 -9.98 1.37
N PRO A 15 8.25 -11.10 2.10
CA PRO A 15 7.30 -11.15 3.21
C PRO A 15 7.55 -10.02 4.21
N ARG A 16 6.50 -9.50 4.85
CA ARG A 16 6.54 -8.36 5.79
C ARG A 16 7.72 -8.41 6.76
N ALA A 17 7.96 -9.56 7.40
CA ALA A 17 9.02 -9.76 8.39
C ALA A 17 10.46 -9.67 7.84
N ALA A 18 10.62 -9.69 6.51
CA ALA A 18 11.91 -9.58 5.84
C ALA A 18 12.12 -8.20 5.18
N CYS A 19 11.15 -7.30 5.26
CA CYS A 19 11.30 -5.93 4.79
C CYS A 19 12.14 -5.10 5.77
N VAL A 20 12.92 -4.15 5.25
CA VAL A 20 13.55 -3.11 6.08
C VAL A 20 12.43 -2.26 6.68
N TYR A 21 12.45 -2.10 8.00
CA TYR A 21 11.40 -1.41 8.73
C TYR A 21 11.95 -0.69 9.95
N THR A 22 11.54 0.58 10.11
CA THR A 22 11.72 1.39 11.31
C THR A 22 10.39 2.05 11.66
N SER A 23 9.91 1.83 12.88
CA SER A 23 8.64 2.41 13.35
C SER A 23 8.68 3.94 13.34
N CYS A 24 7.59 4.58 12.91
CA CYS A 24 7.46 6.03 12.73
C CYS A 24 8.31 6.66 11.60
N TYR A 25 8.90 5.84 10.72
CA TYR A 25 9.61 6.30 9.49
C TYR A 25 8.99 5.65 8.25
N CYS A 26 7.66 5.74 8.14
CA CYS A 26 6.89 5.11 7.06
C CYS A 26 7.31 5.56 5.66
N GLU A 27 7.76 6.80 5.51
CA GLU A 27 8.34 7.36 4.30
C GLU A 27 9.64 6.65 3.88
N GLU A 28 10.54 6.35 4.82
CA GLU A 28 11.77 5.61 4.54
C GLU A 28 11.48 4.13 4.28
N ASN A 29 10.51 3.56 5.01
CA ASN A 29 10.07 2.18 4.82
C ASN A 29 9.52 1.97 3.40
N VAL A 30 8.62 2.86 2.95
CA VAL A 30 8.08 2.85 1.57
C VAL A 30 9.17 3.11 0.54
N TRP A 31 10.10 4.05 0.81
CA TRP A 31 11.26 4.25 -0.06
C TRP A 31 12.08 2.97 -0.25
N LYS A 32 12.29 2.19 0.81
CA LYS A 32 13.01 0.90 0.74
C LYS A 32 12.25 -0.17 -0.03
N LEU A 33 10.92 -0.18 0.02
CA LEU A 33 10.11 -1.03 -0.85
C LEU A 33 10.31 -0.65 -2.33
N CYS A 34 10.26 0.64 -2.66
CA CYS A 34 10.50 1.12 -4.03
C CYS A 34 11.93 0.80 -4.52
N GLU A 35 12.93 0.96 -3.66
CA GLU A 35 14.32 0.60 -3.95
C GLU A 35 14.44 -0.90 -4.27
N TYR A 36 13.79 -1.75 -3.48
CA TYR A 36 13.73 -3.18 -3.74
C TYR A 36 13.05 -3.49 -5.07
N ILE A 37 11.85 -2.97 -5.31
CA ILE A 37 11.07 -3.21 -6.55
C ILE A 37 11.89 -2.84 -7.79
N ARG A 38 12.51 -1.66 -7.78
CA ARG A 38 13.40 -1.20 -8.86
C ARG A 38 14.58 -2.15 -9.08
N SER A 39 15.16 -2.70 -8.02
CA SER A 39 16.30 -3.63 -8.14
C SER A 39 15.94 -4.99 -8.74
N GLN A 40 14.67 -5.41 -8.62
CA GLN A 40 14.22 -6.70 -9.13
C GLN A 40 13.83 -6.66 -10.61
N ASP A 41 13.62 -5.47 -11.18
CA ASP A 41 13.26 -5.23 -12.60
C ASP A 41 12.08 -6.10 -13.08
N ARG A 42 11.14 -6.35 -12.18
CA ARG A 42 10.05 -7.31 -12.38
C ARG A 42 8.74 -6.65 -12.77
N TYR A 43 8.49 -5.49 -12.18
CA TYR A 43 7.32 -4.65 -12.42
C TYR A 43 7.82 -3.26 -12.81
N PRO A 44 7.17 -2.57 -13.77
CA PRO A 44 7.44 -1.17 -14.04
C PRO A 44 7.23 -0.34 -12.77
N LEU A 45 8.19 0.53 -12.44
CA LEU A 45 8.08 1.35 -11.23
C LEU A 45 6.92 2.34 -11.33
N GLU A 46 6.50 2.68 -12.54
CA GLU A 46 5.37 3.54 -12.86
C GLU A 46 4.02 2.95 -12.43
N GLU A 47 3.96 1.65 -12.13
CA GLU A 47 2.77 1.01 -11.55
C GLU A 47 2.67 1.23 -10.03
N PHE A 48 3.69 1.84 -9.40
CA PHE A 48 3.74 2.04 -7.96
C PHE A 48 3.67 3.52 -7.56
N TYR A 49 2.89 3.79 -6.51
CA TYR A 49 2.66 5.12 -5.99
C TYR A 49 2.90 5.14 -4.49
N ALA A 50 3.80 6.00 -4.03
CA ALA A 50 3.87 6.36 -2.61
C ALA A 50 2.69 7.28 -2.30
N VAL A 51 1.84 6.87 -1.36
CA VAL A 51 0.63 7.60 -0.98
C VAL A 51 0.83 8.16 0.42
N PHE A 52 0.91 9.48 0.52
CA PHE A 52 0.94 10.20 1.79
C PHE A 52 -0.50 10.45 2.25
N ILE A 53 -0.80 10.03 3.47
CA ILE A 53 -2.10 10.19 4.13
C ILE A 53 -1.89 11.16 5.28
N SER A 54 -2.56 12.29 5.21
CA SER A 54 -2.52 13.38 6.20
C SER A 54 -3.78 14.22 6.03
N ASN A 55 -4.05 15.09 6.99
CA ASN A 55 -5.07 16.12 6.91
C ASN A 55 -4.47 17.53 6.86
N ASP A 56 -5.32 18.55 6.76
CA ASP A 56 -4.94 19.97 6.71
C ASP A 56 -4.24 20.46 7.98
N ARG A 57 -4.45 19.78 9.11
CA ARG A 57 -3.77 20.13 10.37
C ARG A 57 -2.31 19.70 10.39
N ARG A 58 -1.94 18.70 9.56
CA ARG A 58 -0.57 18.19 9.38
C ARG A 58 0.15 17.92 10.71
N MET A 59 -0.59 17.39 11.69
CA MET A 59 -0.01 17.04 12.99
C MET A 59 0.88 15.80 12.87
N ASP A 60 0.53 14.92 11.93
CA ASP A 60 1.18 13.67 11.60
C ASP A 60 0.78 13.24 10.19
N TYR A 61 1.45 12.21 9.67
CA TYR A 61 1.12 11.58 8.41
C TYR A 61 1.49 10.10 8.43
N HIS A 62 0.89 9.32 7.55
CA HIS A 62 1.28 7.95 7.25
C HIS A 62 1.61 7.80 5.77
N VAL A 63 2.50 6.88 5.41
CA VAL A 63 2.85 6.59 4.01
C VAL A 63 2.67 5.11 3.74
N ILE A 64 1.94 4.82 2.67
CA ILE A 64 1.72 3.48 2.15
C ILE A 64 2.15 3.40 0.69
N LEU A 65 2.40 2.20 0.19
CA LEU A 65 2.71 1.98 -1.22
C LEU A 65 1.52 1.32 -1.92
N LEU A 66 0.99 1.99 -2.94
CA LEU A 66 -0.06 1.47 -3.81
C LEU A 66 0.55 0.88 -5.08
N HIS A 67 0.12 -0.32 -5.46
CA HIS A 67 0.44 -0.97 -6.72
C HIS A 67 -0.80 -1.05 -7.61
N VAL A 68 -0.70 -0.53 -8.83
CA VAL A 68 -1.76 -0.45 -9.85
C VAL A 68 -1.32 -1.23 -11.10
N PRO A 69 -1.36 -2.58 -11.06
CA PRO A 69 -1.06 -3.40 -12.22
C PRO A 69 -2.15 -3.19 -13.29
N GLY A 70 -1.75 -2.88 -14.52
CA GLY A 70 -2.66 -2.43 -15.59
C GLY A 70 -3.91 -3.30 -15.80
N GLY A 71 -5.06 -2.86 -15.27
CA GLY A 71 -6.37 -3.50 -15.43
C GLY A 71 -6.66 -4.67 -14.49
N GLU A 72 -5.79 -4.95 -13.51
CA GLU A 72 -5.98 -5.97 -12.48
C GLU A 72 -6.38 -5.36 -11.12
N GLN A 73 -6.53 -6.21 -10.10
CA GLN A 73 -6.76 -5.78 -8.72
C GLN A 73 -5.57 -4.95 -8.20
N ASN A 74 -5.86 -3.80 -7.59
CA ASN A 74 -4.88 -2.96 -6.91
C ASN A 74 -4.52 -3.53 -5.54
N PHE A 75 -3.28 -3.27 -5.09
CA PHE A 75 -2.76 -3.75 -3.81
C PHE A 75 -2.09 -2.64 -3.00
N ILE A 76 -2.30 -2.67 -1.70
CA ILE A 76 -1.63 -1.81 -0.72
C ILE A 76 -0.54 -2.61 -0.01
N TYR A 77 0.63 -2.00 0.08
CA TYR A 77 1.71 -2.41 0.96
C TYR A 77 1.81 -1.37 2.08
N ASP A 78 1.32 -1.77 3.24
CA ASP A 78 1.50 -1.04 4.49
C ASP A 78 2.21 -1.96 5.49
N LEU A 79 3.36 -1.53 6.00
CA LEU A 79 4.14 -2.30 6.95
C LEU A 79 3.60 -2.19 8.38
N ASP A 80 2.76 -1.19 8.65
CA ASP A 80 2.21 -0.90 9.99
C ASP A 80 0.79 -1.46 10.18
N THR A 81 0.06 -1.84 9.12
CA THR A 81 -1.28 -2.45 9.24
C THR A 81 -1.25 -3.86 9.86
N VAL A 82 -2.33 -4.27 10.52
CA VAL A 82 -2.57 -5.67 10.93
C VAL A 82 -3.23 -6.52 9.83
N LEU A 83 -3.65 -5.89 8.73
CA LEU A 83 -4.24 -6.56 7.56
C LEU A 83 -3.20 -7.40 6.80
N PRO A 84 -3.61 -8.23 5.81
CA PRO A 84 -2.67 -8.95 4.96
C PRO A 84 -1.63 -8.04 4.30
N PHE A 85 -0.45 -8.59 4.00
CA PHE A 85 0.62 -7.88 3.32
C PHE A 85 1.10 -8.67 2.08
N PRO A 86 0.85 -8.18 0.86
CA PRO A 86 0.02 -7.00 0.53
C PRO A 86 -1.46 -7.23 0.81
N CYS A 87 -2.21 -6.14 0.95
CA CYS A 87 -3.66 -6.14 1.13
C CYS A 87 -4.34 -5.74 -0.19
N PRO A 88 -5.43 -6.42 -0.63
CA PRO A 88 -6.26 -5.90 -1.72
C PRO A 88 -6.78 -4.49 -1.39
N PHE A 89 -6.75 -3.59 -2.37
CA PHE A 89 -7.12 -2.18 -2.17
C PHE A 89 -8.50 -1.99 -1.54
N GLU A 90 -9.52 -2.69 -2.04
CA GLU A 90 -10.90 -2.61 -1.51
C GLU A 90 -11.02 -3.06 -0.05
N THR A 91 -10.26 -4.09 0.33
CA THR A 91 -10.19 -4.55 1.72
C THR A 91 -9.50 -3.51 2.59
N TYR A 92 -8.36 -2.99 2.13
CA TYR A 92 -7.60 -1.99 2.88
C TYR A 92 -8.40 -0.70 3.09
N SER A 93 -9.03 -0.17 2.04
CA SER A 93 -9.81 1.08 2.11
C SER A 93 -10.98 0.95 3.09
N THR A 94 -11.64 -0.21 3.11
CA THR A 94 -12.82 -0.46 3.96
C THR A 94 -12.47 -0.76 5.41
N GLU A 95 -11.38 -1.49 5.66
CA GLU A 95 -11.05 -1.98 7.00
C GLU A 95 -10.01 -1.13 7.74
N ALA A 96 -9.10 -0.45 7.02
CA ALA A 96 -8.08 0.40 7.64
C ALA A 96 -8.63 1.77 8.03
N PHE A 97 -9.59 2.30 7.27
CA PHE A 97 -10.22 3.60 7.53
C PHE A 97 -11.64 3.41 8.03
N ARG A 98 -12.06 4.28 8.97
CA ARG A 98 -13.49 4.42 9.30
C ARG A 98 -14.13 5.36 8.29
N PRO A 99 -15.45 5.23 8.01
CA PRO A 99 -16.15 6.20 7.17
C PRO A 99 -16.02 7.62 7.73
N ASP A 100 -15.70 8.59 6.88
CA ASP A 100 -15.52 10.00 7.26
C ASP A 100 -16.77 10.60 7.92
N ASP A 101 -17.97 10.12 7.56
CA ASP A 101 -19.24 10.53 8.17
C ASP A 101 -19.30 10.28 9.69
N SER A 102 -18.44 9.39 10.19
CA SER A 102 -18.32 9.08 11.61
C SER A 102 -17.16 9.79 12.31
N LEU A 103 -16.37 10.58 11.57
CA LEU A 103 -15.23 11.34 12.06
C LEU A 103 -15.58 12.83 12.21
N HIS A 104 -15.07 13.46 13.26
CA HIS A 104 -15.20 14.91 13.41
C HIS A 104 -14.42 15.60 12.27
N PRO A 105 -14.93 16.71 11.68
CA PRO A 105 -14.32 17.33 10.48
C PRO A 105 -12.85 17.74 10.63
N GLU A 106 -12.36 17.89 11.86
CA GLU A 106 -10.94 18.18 12.11
C GLU A 106 -10.00 16.99 11.85
N PHE A 107 -10.57 15.80 11.62
CA PHE A 107 -9.87 14.53 11.37
C PHE A 107 -10.15 13.96 9.97
N HIS A 108 -10.91 14.69 9.14
CA HIS A 108 -11.00 14.42 7.70
C HIS A 108 -9.66 14.66 7.01
#